data_AF-A0A936MAD1-F1
#
_entry.id   AF-A0A936MAD1-F1
#
_cell.length_a   1.000
_cell.length_b   1.000
_cell.length_c   1.000
_cell.angle_alpha   90.00
_cell.angle_beta   90.00
_cell.angle_gamma   90.00
#
_symmetry.space_group_name_H-M   'P 1'
#
loop_
_entity.id
_entity.type
_entity.pdbx_description
1 polymer ?
#
loop_
_entity_poly.entity_id
_entity_poly.type
_entity_poly.pdbx_seq_one_letter_code
_entity_poly.pdbx_strand_id
1 'polypeptide(L)'
;MKIGYRTPRGKLAIIESKTIVLLLGLPNMGDLNKAFMGVEESIPFKLLLSHDPSHWDDQVVKSFKNIDLTLSGHTHGFQFGIEIPGWIKWSPIKYAYKQWAGLYQEANQYLYVNRGFGFLGYPGRVGILPEITEITLTRDAA
;
A
#
# COMPACT_ATOMS: atom_id res chain seq x y z
N MET A 1 -6.20 7.41 -1.23
CA MET A 1 -4.74 7.24 -1.38
C MET A 1 -4.31 8.08 -2.57
N LYS A 2 -3.46 9.09 -2.37
CA LYS A 2 -2.81 9.82 -3.48
C LYS A 2 -1.37 9.34 -3.50
N ILE A 3 -0.93 8.79 -4.63
CA ILE A 3 0.44 8.32 -4.81
C ILE A 3 1.12 9.31 -5.75
N GLY A 4 2.13 10.00 -5.23
CA GLY A 4 3.09 10.74 -6.05
C GLY A 4 4.42 10.01 -5.99
N TYR A 5 5.10 9.89 -7.12
CA TYR A 5 6.48 9.39 -7.14
C TYR A 5 7.37 10.42 -7.82
N ARG A 6 8.59 10.56 -7.31
CA ARG A 6 9.59 11.50 -7.82
C ARG A 6 10.71 10.69 -8.44
N THR A 7 10.90 10.86 -9.75
CA THR A 7 12.17 10.45 -10.37
C THR A 7 13.23 11.51 -10.06
N PRO A 8 14.53 11.17 -10.04
CA PRO A 8 15.60 12.13 -9.73
C PRO A 8 15.63 13.43 -10.57
N ARG A 9 14.79 13.55 -11.60
CA ARG A 9 14.73 14.69 -12.53
C ARG A 9 13.42 15.50 -12.53
N GLY A 10 12.59 15.40 -11.49
CA GLY A 10 11.56 16.41 -11.21
C GLY A 10 10.41 16.55 -12.23
N LYS A 11 10.18 15.54 -13.08
CA LYS A 11 8.97 15.46 -13.93
C LYS A 11 8.02 14.41 -13.38
N LEU A 12 6.77 14.80 -13.18
CA LEU A 12 5.66 13.87 -12.95
C LEU A 12 5.31 13.25 -14.31
N ALA A 13 5.89 12.09 -14.58
CA ALA A 13 5.50 11.23 -15.69
C ALA A 13 4.64 10.10 -15.14
N ILE A 14 3.73 9.55 -15.93
CA ILE A 14 3.26 8.17 -15.77
C ILE A 14 3.99 7.41 -16.88
N ILE A 15 4.56 6.24 -16.55
CA ILE A 15 5.13 5.19 -17.46
C ILE A 15 6.66 4.95 -17.32
N GLU A 16 6.97 3.64 -17.29
CA GLU A 16 8.21 2.90 -17.61
C GLU A 16 9.49 3.11 -16.77
N SER A 17 9.74 2.14 -15.88
CA SER A 17 11.09 1.57 -15.75
C SER A 17 10.96 0.06 -15.92
N LYS A 18 11.98 -0.59 -16.50
CA LYS A 18 11.96 -1.96 -17.05
C LYS A 18 11.53 -3.10 -16.10
N THR A 19 11.07 -2.82 -14.88
CA THR A 19 10.57 -3.82 -13.93
C THR A 19 9.68 -3.22 -12.85
N ILE A 20 8.65 -2.43 -13.19
CA ILE A 20 7.59 -2.13 -12.24
C ILE A 20 6.27 -2.24 -12.98
N VAL A 21 5.55 -3.34 -12.77
CA VAL A 21 4.16 -3.45 -13.18
C VAL A 21 3.30 -2.88 -12.07
N LEU A 22 2.47 -1.90 -12.43
CA LEU A 22 1.50 -1.29 -11.53
C LEU A 22 0.13 -1.93 -11.75
N LEU A 23 -0.29 -2.77 -10.81
CA LEU A 23 -1.63 -3.35 -10.82
C LEU A 23 -2.56 -2.42 -10.04
N LEU A 24 -3.57 -1.83 -10.68
CA LEU A 24 -4.53 -0.92 -10.02
C LEU A 24 -5.83 -1.66 -9.70
N GLY A 25 -6.02 -2.05 -8.43
CA GLY A 25 -7.27 -2.57 -7.90
C GLY A 25 -8.08 -1.50 -7.17
N LEU A 26 -9.20 -1.06 -7.74
CA LEU A 26 -10.16 -0.16 -7.09
C LEU A 26 -11.15 -0.96 -6.21
N PRO A 27 -11.64 -0.38 -5.10
CA PRO A 27 -12.55 -1.08 -4.19
C PRO A 27 -13.87 -1.38 -4.92
N ASN A 28 -14.28 -2.64 -4.88
CA ASN A 28 -15.49 -3.24 -5.45
C ASN A 28 -15.55 -3.56 -6.95
N MET A 29 -14.50 -3.35 -7.76
CA MET A 29 -14.55 -3.71 -9.20
C MET A 29 -13.22 -4.18 -9.82
N GLY A 30 -12.13 -4.30 -9.06
CA GLY A 30 -10.84 -4.76 -9.58
C GLY A 30 -10.77 -6.28 -9.71
N ASP A 31 -10.53 -6.79 -10.91
CA ASP A 31 -10.25 -8.21 -11.15
C ASP A 31 -8.74 -8.40 -11.19
N LEU A 32 -8.17 -8.91 -10.09
CA LEU A 32 -6.73 -9.09 -9.97
C LEU A 32 -6.18 -10.07 -11.01
N ASN A 33 -6.94 -11.10 -11.41
CA ASN A 33 -6.51 -12.01 -12.48
C ASN A 33 -6.34 -11.24 -13.79
N LYS A 34 -7.31 -10.42 -14.18
CA LYS A 34 -7.21 -9.58 -15.39
C LYS A 34 -6.07 -8.58 -15.32
N ALA A 35 -5.85 -7.98 -14.15
CA ALA A 35 -4.74 -7.06 -13.96
C ALA A 35 -3.39 -7.80 -14.10
N PHE A 36 -3.32 -9.04 -13.62
CA PHE A 36 -2.13 -9.88 -13.69
C PHE A 36 -1.88 -10.51 -15.06
N MET A 37 -2.88 -10.52 -15.95
CA MET A 37 -2.71 -11.06 -17.31
C MET A 37 -1.66 -10.28 -18.09
N GLY A 38 -0.70 -11.02 -18.68
CA GLY A 38 0.39 -10.42 -19.46
C GLY A 38 1.53 -9.88 -18.61
N VAL A 39 1.47 -10.01 -17.29
CA VAL A 39 2.62 -9.75 -16.42
C VAL A 39 3.62 -10.88 -16.59
N GLU A 40 4.78 -10.57 -17.16
CA GLU A 40 5.83 -11.56 -17.36
C GLU A 40 6.44 -12.01 -16.02
N GLU A 41 6.69 -13.32 -15.91
CA GLU A 41 7.41 -13.87 -14.75
C GLU A 41 8.85 -13.37 -14.64
N SER A 42 9.44 -12.97 -15.77
CA SER A 42 10.80 -12.42 -15.90
C SER A 42 11.02 -11.12 -15.13
N ILE A 43 9.95 -10.45 -14.68
CA ILE A 43 9.96 -9.16 -13.99
C ILE A 43 10.41 -9.35 -12.53
N PRO A 44 11.63 -8.91 -12.14
CA PRO A 44 12.16 -9.13 -10.79
C PRO A 44 11.45 -8.40 -9.64
N PHE A 45 10.55 -7.45 -9.90
CA PHE A 45 9.81 -6.73 -8.86
C PHE A 45 8.41 -6.35 -9.34
N LYS A 46 7.37 -6.74 -8.59
CA LYS A 46 5.96 -6.50 -8.91
C LYS A 46 5.29 -5.69 -7.79
N LEU A 47 4.70 -4.55 -8.17
CA LEU A 47 4.07 -3.59 -7.26
C LEU A 47 2.54 -3.56 -7.48
N LEU A 48 1.79 -3.95 -6.47
CA LEU A 48 0.33 -3.86 -6.48
C LEU A 48 -0.12 -2.57 -5.78
N LEU A 49 -1.05 -1.85 -6.39
CA LEU A 49 -1.84 -0.81 -5.75
C LEU A 49 -3.24 -1.33 -5.52
N SER A 50 -3.61 -1.47 -4.25
CA SER A 50 -4.95 -1.91 -3.88
C SER A 50 -5.46 -1.05 -2.76
N HIS A 51 -6.60 -0.38 -2.96
CA HIS A 51 -7.06 0.61 -2.00
C HIS A 51 -7.33 0.02 -0.61
N ASP A 52 -8.04 -1.11 -0.57
CA ASP A 52 -8.45 -1.80 0.64
C ASP A 52 -7.39 -2.81 1.08
N PRO A 53 -6.82 -2.69 2.29
CA PRO A 53 -5.80 -3.63 2.77
C PRO A 53 -6.32 -5.06 3.02
N SER A 54 -7.63 -5.27 3.21
CA SER A 54 -8.20 -6.62 3.39
C SER A 54 -7.99 -7.52 2.16
N HIS A 55 -7.97 -6.92 0.97
CA HIS A 55 -7.71 -7.62 -0.29
C HIS A 55 -6.36 -8.34 -0.31
N TRP A 56 -5.38 -7.85 0.46
CA TRP A 56 -4.07 -8.47 0.56
C TRP A 56 -4.14 -9.87 1.21
N ASP A 57 -4.79 -9.98 2.36
CA ASP A 57 -5.00 -11.27 3.04
C ASP A 57 -5.97 -12.16 2.24
N ASP A 58 -6.97 -11.57 1.60
CA ASP A 58 -8.04 -12.33 0.95
C ASP A 58 -7.63 -12.99 -0.35
N GLN A 59 -6.81 -12.31 -1.18
CA GLN A 59 -6.45 -12.78 -2.52
C GLN A 59 -4.94 -12.75 -2.78
N VAL A 60 -4.26 -11.65 -2.48
CA VAL A 60 -2.86 -11.43 -2.90
C VAL A 60 -1.93 -12.47 -2.28
N VAL A 61 -1.97 -12.58 -0.96
CA VAL A 61 -1.17 -13.54 -0.20
C VAL A 61 -1.49 -14.98 -0.60
N LYS A 62 -2.74 -15.30 -0.96
CA LYS A 62 -3.14 -16.67 -1.25
C LYS A 62 -2.78 -17.11 -2.67
N SER A 63 -3.00 -16.25 -3.65
CA SER A 63 -3.01 -16.62 -5.07
C SER A 63 -1.92 -15.95 -5.92
N PHE A 64 -1.30 -14.86 -5.46
CA PHE A 64 -0.35 -14.07 -6.24
C PHE A 64 0.97 -13.89 -5.48
N LYS A 65 1.67 -15.02 -5.27
CA LYS A 65 2.90 -15.11 -4.45
C LYS A 65 4.09 -14.32 -4.97
N ASN A 66 4.07 -13.95 -6.25
CA ASN A 66 5.13 -13.20 -6.92
C ASN A 66 4.89 -11.68 -6.91
N ILE A 67 3.92 -11.18 -6.12
CA ILE A 67 3.77 -9.74 -5.83
C ILE A 67 4.62 -9.38 -4.61
N ASP A 68 5.65 -8.57 -4.81
CA ASP A 68 6.63 -8.22 -3.78
C ASP A 68 6.11 -7.16 -2.81
N LEU A 69 5.44 -6.12 -3.32
CA LEU A 69 4.94 -5.01 -2.52
C LEU A 69 3.52 -4.64 -2.93
N THR A 70 2.64 -4.51 -1.93
CA THR A 70 1.29 -3.96 -2.08
C THR A 70 1.19 -2.65 -1.31
N LEU A 71 0.68 -1.59 -1.95
CA LEU A 71 0.42 -0.31 -1.30
C LEU A 71 -1.10 -0.10 -1.18
N SER A 72 -1.54 0.20 0.04
CA SER A 72 -2.95 0.35 0.39
C SER A 72 -3.22 1.57 1.25
N GLY A 73 -4.50 1.87 1.47
CA GLY A 73 -4.96 2.94 2.36
C GLY A 73 -6.30 2.60 3.00
N HIS A 74 -7.33 3.40 2.71
CA HIS A 74 -8.72 3.21 3.13
C HIS A 74 -9.04 3.43 4.62
N THR A 75 -8.19 2.99 5.54
CA THR A 75 -8.54 2.89 6.97
C THR A 75 -8.54 4.22 7.72
N HIS A 76 -7.69 5.17 7.32
CA HIS A 76 -7.48 6.47 7.98
C HIS A 76 -7.17 6.40 9.49
N GLY A 77 -6.94 5.20 10.04
CA GLY A 77 -6.96 4.95 11.48
C GLY A 77 -8.26 5.39 12.17
N PHE A 78 -9.39 5.42 11.46
CA PHE A 78 -10.63 6.11 11.90
C PHE A 78 -10.40 7.54 12.43
N GLN A 79 -9.29 8.17 12.06
CA GLN A 79 -8.85 9.47 12.55
C GLN A 79 -8.72 9.58 14.08
N PHE A 80 -8.63 8.44 14.76
CA PHE A 80 -8.53 8.37 16.21
C PHE A 80 -7.64 7.22 16.63
N GLY A 81 -6.68 7.49 17.50
CA GLY A 81 -5.78 6.47 18.02
C GLY A 81 -4.74 7.05 18.96
N ILE A 82 -3.89 6.17 19.46
CA ILE A 82 -2.74 6.49 20.28
C ILE A 82 -1.54 5.83 19.61
N GLU A 83 -0.57 6.64 19.23
CA GLU A 83 0.71 6.14 18.72
C GLU A 83 1.88 6.77 19.47
N ILE A 84 2.64 5.92 20.12
CA ILE A 84 3.93 6.21 20.73
C ILE A 84 4.93 5.29 20.03
N PRO A 85 5.87 5.84 19.22
CA PRO A 85 6.82 5.05 18.45
C PRO A 85 7.52 3.98 19.30
N GLY A 86 7.41 2.72 18.88
CA GLY A 86 8.01 1.57 19.56
C GLY A 86 7.30 1.06 20.82
N TRP A 87 6.25 1.74 21.30
CA TRP A 87 5.62 1.44 22.59
C TRP A 87 4.14 1.10 22.44
N ILE A 88 3.38 1.98 21.80
CA ILE A 88 1.92 1.83 21.66
C ILE A 88 1.54 2.19 20.23
N LYS A 89 0.77 1.32 19.59
CA LYS A 89 0.13 1.59 18.31
C LYS A 89 -1.28 1.05 18.34
N TRP A 90 -2.23 1.92 18.63
CA TRP A 90 -3.62 1.53 18.87
C TRP A 90 -4.58 2.52 18.21
N SER A 91 -5.67 1.99 17.65
CA SER A 91 -6.80 2.74 17.14
C SER A 91 -8.00 1.79 17.11
N PRO A 92 -9.26 2.25 17.32
CA PRO A 92 -10.45 1.42 17.22
C PRO A 92 -10.56 0.67 15.88
N ILE A 93 -9.95 1.20 14.82
CA ILE A 93 -9.89 0.56 13.50
C ILE A 93 -9.33 -0.87 13.55
N LYS A 94 -8.45 -1.17 14.54
CA LYS A 94 -7.78 -2.48 14.65
C LYS A 94 -8.76 -3.64 14.83
N TYR A 95 -9.97 -3.35 15.29
CA TYR A 95 -11.03 -4.33 15.50
C TYR A 95 -11.81 -4.62 14.22
N ALA A 96 -11.72 -3.74 13.22
CA ALA A 96 -12.33 -3.92 11.90
C ALA A 96 -11.30 -4.37 10.84
N TYR A 97 -10.05 -3.93 10.95
CA TYR A 97 -8.98 -4.24 10.00
C TYR A 97 -7.75 -4.78 10.73
N LYS A 98 -7.28 -5.95 10.29
CA LYS A 98 -6.03 -6.55 10.77
C LYS A 98 -4.83 -5.67 10.40
N GLN A 99 -4.77 -5.21 9.16
CA GLN A 99 -3.77 -4.26 8.67
C GLN A 99 -4.40 -2.89 8.48
N TRP A 100 -3.95 -1.90 9.25
CA TRP A 100 -4.59 -0.59 9.30
C TRP A 100 -3.65 0.60 9.26
N ALA A 101 -2.35 0.40 9.51
CA ALA A 101 -1.34 1.45 9.35
C ALA A 101 0.07 0.84 9.26
N GLY A 102 0.93 1.38 8.42
CA GLY A 102 2.35 1.02 8.34
C GLY A 102 2.64 -0.25 7.53
N LEU A 103 3.85 -0.81 7.73
CA LEU A 103 4.36 -1.95 6.98
C LEU A 103 3.99 -3.28 7.68
N TYR A 104 3.55 -4.23 6.87
CA TYR A 104 3.24 -5.61 7.22
C TYR A 104 3.97 -6.53 6.24
N GLN A 105 4.28 -7.76 6.68
CA GLN A 105 4.98 -8.74 5.87
C GLN A 105 4.36 -10.12 6.10
N GLU A 106 4.22 -10.88 5.01
CA GLU A 106 3.83 -12.28 5.01
C GLU A 106 4.73 -13.02 4.01
N ALA A 107 5.54 -13.95 4.49
CA ALA A 107 6.61 -14.58 3.70
C ALA A 107 7.49 -13.53 2.97
N ASN A 108 7.52 -13.56 1.64
CA ASN A 108 8.31 -12.66 0.81
C ASN A 108 7.50 -11.43 0.32
N GLN A 109 6.26 -11.27 0.76
CA GLN A 109 5.36 -10.21 0.31
C GLN A 109 5.21 -9.14 1.39
N TYR A 110 5.18 -7.89 0.96
CA TYR A 110 4.99 -6.73 1.84
C TYR A 110 3.67 -6.01 1.54
N LEU A 111 3.03 -5.51 2.58
CA LEU A 111 1.89 -4.60 2.50
C LEU A 111 2.20 -3.32 3.28
N TYR A 112 2.05 -2.17 2.64
CA TYR A 112 2.13 -0.88 3.30
C TYR A 112 0.77 -0.18 3.29
N VAL A 113 0.23 0.09 4.48
CA VAL A 113 -1.05 0.78 4.66
C VAL A 113 -0.80 2.23 5.06
N ASN A 114 -0.98 3.15 4.11
CA ASN A 114 -0.88 4.58 4.36
C ASN A 114 -2.17 5.13 5.01
N ARG A 115 -2.03 6.00 6.00
CA ARG A 115 -3.15 6.53 6.80
C ARG A 115 -3.93 7.66 6.12
N GLY A 116 -3.53 8.00 4.91
CA GLY A 116 -4.10 9.07 4.11
C GLY A 116 -3.77 10.46 4.64
N PHE A 117 -3.68 11.41 3.72
CA PHE A 117 -3.57 12.83 4.04
C PHE A 117 -4.94 13.49 4.31
N GLY A 118 -6.00 12.98 3.67
CA GLY A 118 -7.36 13.53 3.75
C GLY A 118 -8.13 13.11 5.01
N PHE A 119 -9.43 13.39 5.01
CA PHE A 119 -10.33 13.06 6.11
C PHE A 119 -11.60 12.34 5.61
N LEU A 120 -12.34 11.76 6.54
CA LEU A 120 -13.52 10.93 6.42
C LEU A 120 -14.67 11.72 7.03
N GLY A 121 -15.27 12.61 6.24
CA GLY A 121 -16.36 13.50 6.67
C GLY A 121 -15.94 14.59 7.67
N TYR A 122 -15.47 14.20 8.87
CA TYR A 122 -14.98 15.10 9.91
C TYR A 122 -13.50 15.46 9.70
N PRO A 123 -13.09 16.74 9.71
CA PRO A 123 -11.73 17.15 9.39
C PRO A 123 -10.70 16.96 10.51
N GLY A 124 -11.10 16.57 11.73
CA GLY A 124 -10.19 16.44 12.87
C GLY A 124 -9.56 15.04 13.00
N ARG A 125 -8.33 14.99 13.50
CA ARG A 125 -7.59 13.75 13.81
C ARG A 125 -7.03 13.81 15.23
N VAL A 126 -7.10 12.72 15.97
CA VAL A 126 -6.54 12.60 17.32
C VAL A 126 -5.59 11.43 17.38
N GLY A 127 -4.31 11.69 17.63
CA GLY A 127 -3.25 10.69 17.77
C GLY A 127 -2.98 9.80 16.55
N ILE A 128 -3.63 10.05 15.41
CA ILE A 128 -3.32 9.46 14.09
C ILE A 128 -3.09 10.60 13.09
N LEU A 129 -1.85 11.04 12.99
CA LEU A 129 -1.47 12.15 12.11
C LEU A 129 -1.63 11.77 10.62
N PRO A 130 -1.97 12.75 9.74
CA PRO A 130 -1.86 12.58 8.31
C PRO A 130 -0.44 12.18 7.90
N GLU A 131 -0.32 11.36 6.86
CA GLU A 131 0.97 10.81 6.44
C GLU A 131 1.18 10.98 4.94
N ILE A 132 2.39 11.39 4.57
CA ILE A 132 2.94 11.29 3.21
C ILE A 132 4.14 10.36 3.30
N THR A 133 4.11 9.26 2.56
CA THR A 133 5.17 8.24 2.60
C THR A 133 6.05 8.36 1.37
N GLU A 134 7.36 8.42 1.58
CA GLU A 134 8.36 8.22 0.55
C GLU A 134 8.87 6.77 0.63
N ILE A 135 8.71 6.02 -0.46
CA ILE A 135 9.24 4.65 -0.59
C ILE A 135 10.32 4.69 -1.67
N THR A 136 11.55 4.36 -1.27
CA THR A 136 12.68 4.23 -2.18
C THR A 136 12.94 2.75 -2.45
N LEU A 137 12.81 2.34 -3.71
CA LEU A 137 13.21 1.02 -4.15
C LEU A 137 14.68 1.07 -4.57
N THR A 138 15.52 0.27 -3.93
CA THR A 138 16.93 0.12 -4.26
C THR A 138 17.19 -1.28 -4.80
N ARG A 139 18.03 -1.37 -5.83
CA ARG A 139 18.64 -2.64 -6.21
C ARG A 139 19.85 -2.84 -5.32
N ASP A 140 20.03 -4.02 -4.74
CA ASP A 140 21.28 -4.34 -4.07
C ASP A 140 22.43 -4.19 -5.07
N ALA A 141 23.48 -3.48 -4.67
CA ALA A 141 24.71 -3.45 -5.44
C ALA A 141 25.28 -4.87 -5.43
N ALA A 142 25.28 -5.51 -6.61
CA ALA A 142 25.91 -6.80 -6.82
C ALA A 142 27.43 -6.71 -6.61
#